data_AF-A0A535LY00-F1
#
_entry.id   AF-A0A535LY00-F1
#
_cell.length_a   1.000
_cell.length_b   1.000
_cell.length_c   1.000
_cell.angle_alpha   90.00
_cell.angle_beta   90.00
_cell.angle_gamma   90.00
#
_symmetry.space_group_name_H-M   'P 1'
#
loop_
_entity.id
_entity.type
_entity.pdbx_description
1 polymer ?
#
loop_
_entity_poly.entity_id
_entity_poly.type
_entity_poly.pdbx_seq_one_letter_code
_entity_poly.pdbx_strand_id
1 'polypeptide(L)'
;MSSLSKQEQLCQLIDEQQERIRRTFPAQRGRAVVALTSARDWRSLKLQDTLNAATKTATAHNSYLYSSGWHKALQFCFGNAAESPYVSPLVTDSTLDAWADQVLLECDRLTAGEQVLAHCETGFMRMQQGGQKDFSVWIASKKMPTEWREREDIEWWMNALAKTYEREMQELVVENVSIQQQLDAFASQWQADVTVYRTKQEIDDYYMRLGMLRVKSMACHFLYPAQTLIGGCTVELYGNVLAVLIGWALKHLDLCRAFVVQHPSCPLRALLAPPHAAAALIEALSETLGVESAAIGR
;
A
#
# COMPACT_ATOMS: atom_id res chain seq x y z
N MET A 1 -27.82 19.76 -32.24
CA MET A 1 -26.76 19.04 -31.52
C MET A 1 -26.90 19.43 -30.06
N SER A 2 -27.33 18.54 -29.16
CA SER A 2 -27.47 18.90 -27.75
C SER A 2 -26.09 19.03 -27.13
N SER A 3 -25.82 20.17 -26.48
CA SER A 3 -24.61 20.34 -25.69
C SER A 3 -24.58 19.27 -24.59
N LEU A 4 -23.50 18.49 -24.52
CA LEU A 4 -23.28 17.53 -23.45
C LEU A 4 -23.43 18.21 -22.09
N SER A 5 -24.03 17.51 -21.13
CA SER A 5 -24.14 18.00 -19.77
C SER A 5 -22.74 18.20 -19.17
N LYS A 6 -22.61 19.06 -18.15
CA LYS A 6 -21.31 19.33 -17.51
C LYS A 6 -20.69 18.06 -16.90
N GLN A 7 -21.54 17.16 -16.39
CA GLN A 7 -21.12 15.87 -15.86
C GLN A 7 -20.60 14.95 -16.97
N GLU A 8 -21.28 14.91 -18.12
CA GLU A 8 -20.82 14.14 -19.29
C GLU A 8 -19.49 14.65 -19.83
N GLN A 9 -19.27 15.97 -19.83
CA GLN A 9 -17.99 16.57 -20.22
C GLN A 9 -16.86 16.20 -19.26
N LEU A 10 -17.10 16.24 -17.94
CA LEU A 10 -16.11 15.79 -16.96
C LEU A 10 -15.82 14.29 -17.10
N CYS A 11 -16.86 13.47 -17.32
CA CYS A 11 -16.73 12.05 -17.56
C CYS A 11 -15.82 11.76 -18.78
N GLN A 12 -16.04 12.44 -19.90
CA GLN A 12 -15.18 12.34 -21.08
C GLN A 12 -13.72 12.72 -20.79
N LEU A 13 -13.48 13.79 -20.04
CA LEU A 13 -12.12 14.20 -19.66
C LEU A 13 -11.45 13.17 -18.74
N ILE A 14 -12.19 12.55 -17.84
CA ILE A 14 -11.73 11.46 -16.98
C ILE A 14 -11.34 10.25 -17.86
N ASP A 15 -12.20 9.83 -18.78
CA ASP A 15 -11.95 8.72 -19.70
C ASP A 15 -10.72 8.98 -20.59
N GLU A 16 -10.58 10.21 -21.12
CA GLU A 16 -9.40 10.62 -21.89
C GLU A 16 -8.11 10.53 -21.06
N GLN A 17 -8.14 10.98 -19.80
CA GLN A 17 -6.98 10.85 -18.91
C GLN A 17 -6.70 9.39 -18.54
N GLN A 18 -7.73 8.57 -18.30
CA GLN A 18 -7.56 7.13 -18.07
C GLN A 18 -6.81 6.47 -19.23
N GLU A 19 -7.25 6.70 -20.46
CA GLU A 19 -6.60 6.15 -21.65
C GLU A 19 -5.19 6.68 -21.84
N ARG A 20 -4.96 7.97 -21.56
CA ARG A 20 -3.62 8.54 -21.59
C ARG A 20 -2.69 7.86 -20.60
N ILE A 21 -3.13 7.69 -19.34
CA ILE A 21 -2.36 7.03 -18.28
C ILE A 21 -2.09 5.57 -18.67
N ARG A 22 -3.09 4.81 -19.14
CA ARG A 22 -2.92 3.42 -19.57
C ARG A 22 -1.83 3.23 -20.62
N ARG A 23 -1.70 4.18 -21.56
CA ARG A 23 -0.69 4.14 -22.63
C ARG A 23 0.74 4.38 -22.15
N THR A 24 0.94 4.97 -20.96
CA THR A 24 2.30 5.19 -20.42
C THR A 24 2.87 3.95 -19.76
N PHE A 25 2.05 2.94 -19.45
CA PHE A 25 2.53 1.76 -18.76
C PHE A 25 3.51 0.96 -19.62
N PRO A 26 4.64 0.52 -19.02
CA PRO A 26 5.60 -0.29 -19.75
C PRO A 26 4.99 -1.65 -20.12
N ALA A 27 5.50 -2.25 -21.19
CA ALA A 27 5.09 -3.58 -21.62
C ALA A 27 5.28 -4.61 -20.50
N GLN A 28 6.47 -4.62 -19.88
CA GLN A 28 6.81 -5.51 -18.76
C GLN A 28 6.05 -5.14 -17.48
N ARG A 29 4.82 -5.65 -17.33
CA ARG A 29 3.92 -5.33 -16.21
C ARG A 29 4.48 -5.70 -14.84
N GLY A 30 5.25 -6.79 -14.74
CA GLY A 30 5.91 -7.15 -13.49
C GLY A 30 6.88 -6.05 -13.00
N ARG A 31 7.67 -5.45 -13.90
CA ARG A 31 8.55 -4.32 -13.55
C ARG A 31 7.75 -3.07 -13.19
N ALA A 32 6.61 -2.86 -13.85
CA ALA A 32 5.68 -1.78 -13.51
C ALA A 32 5.19 -1.91 -12.06
N VAL A 33 4.75 -3.10 -11.66
CA VAL A 33 4.26 -3.38 -10.30
C VAL A 33 5.36 -3.16 -9.27
N VAL A 34 6.58 -3.66 -9.51
CA VAL A 34 7.72 -3.43 -8.62
C VAL A 34 8.03 -1.94 -8.48
N ALA A 35 8.14 -1.20 -9.60
CA ALA A 35 8.43 0.23 -9.58
C ALA A 35 7.34 1.04 -8.88
N LEU A 36 6.06 0.72 -9.09
CA LEU A 36 4.94 1.36 -8.39
C LEU A 36 4.96 1.03 -6.89
N THR A 37 5.31 -0.20 -6.50
CA THR A 37 5.43 -0.62 -5.10
C THR A 37 6.55 0.15 -4.40
N SER A 38 7.76 0.16 -4.99
CA SER A 38 8.89 0.96 -4.50
C SER A 38 8.55 2.45 -4.38
N ALA A 39 7.84 3.01 -5.35
CA ALA A 39 7.41 4.41 -5.34
C ALA A 39 6.45 4.72 -4.18
N ARG A 40 5.49 3.83 -3.95
CA ARG A 40 4.53 3.94 -2.84
C ARG A 40 5.24 3.86 -1.49
N ASP A 41 6.10 2.87 -1.30
CA ASP A 41 6.81 2.66 -0.04
C ASP A 41 7.75 3.82 0.25
N TRP A 42 8.51 4.28 -0.76
CA TRP A 42 9.38 5.44 -0.64
C TRP A 42 8.64 6.72 -0.21
N ARG A 43 7.44 6.94 -0.75
CA ARG A 43 6.62 8.09 -0.35
C ARG A 43 6.05 7.94 1.06
N SER A 44 5.59 6.75 1.43
CA SER A 44 5.12 6.45 2.78
C SER A 44 6.21 6.77 3.81
N LEU A 45 7.45 6.39 3.50
CA LEU A 45 8.64 6.71 4.30
C LEU A 45 8.87 8.22 4.43
N LYS A 46 8.95 8.94 3.31
CA LYS A 46 9.12 10.40 3.33
C LYS A 46 8.02 11.13 4.09
N LEU A 47 6.78 10.66 3.97
CA LEU A 47 5.64 11.24 4.68
C LEU A 47 5.77 11.01 6.18
N GLN A 48 6.19 9.82 6.62
CA GLN A 48 6.47 9.55 8.04
C GLN A 48 7.59 10.46 8.57
N ASP A 49 8.69 10.64 7.83
CA ASP A 49 9.77 11.52 8.25
C ASP A 49 9.29 12.98 8.37
N THR A 50 8.45 13.41 7.43
CA THR A 50 7.83 14.75 7.44
C THR A 50 6.86 14.91 8.60
N LEU A 51 6.04 13.90 8.91
CA LEU A 51 5.10 13.91 10.03
C LEU A 51 5.81 13.86 11.40
N ASN A 52 6.90 13.10 11.49
CA ASN A 52 7.73 13.03 12.68
C ASN A 52 8.48 14.35 12.92
N ALA A 53 8.86 15.06 11.85
CA ALA A 53 9.45 16.40 11.91
C ALA A 53 8.41 17.51 12.16
N ALA A 54 7.17 17.33 11.70
CA ALA A 54 6.07 18.28 11.87
C ALA A 54 5.36 18.08 13.22
N THR A 55 5.74 18.84 14.23
CA THR A 55 5.10 18.86 15.55
C THR A 55 3.58 19.15 15.47
N LYS A 56 2.77 18.21 15.96
CA LYS A 56 1.37 18.30 16.49
C LYS A 56 0.28 19.08 15.73
N THR A 57 0.53 19.73 14.60
CA THR A 57 -0.49 20.50 13.85
C THR A 57 -0.85 19.90 12.49
N ALA A 58 -0.21 18.81 12.09
CA ALA A 58 -0.61 18.08 10.90
C ALA A 58 -1.95 17.38 11.16
N THR A 59 -3.04 17.99 10.70
CA THR A 59 -4.36 17.36 10.63
C THR A 59 -4.24 16.05 9.84
N ALA A 60 -4.90 15.00 10.33
CA ALA A 60 -4.97 13.65 9.75
C ALA A 60 -5.49 13.58 8.30
N HIS A 61 -5.72 14.73 7.64
CA HIS A 61 -6.11 14.83 6.25
C HIS A 61 -4.93 14.68 5.26
N ASN A 62 -3.69 14.95 5.69
CA ASN A 62 -2.51 14.78 4.82
C ASN A 62 -2.02 13.33 4.70
N SER A 63 -2.47 12.41 5.56
CA SER A 63 -2.06 11.00 5.52
C SER A 63 -2.68 10.19 4.38
N TYR A 64 -3.66 10.75 3.67
CA TYR A 64 -4.41 10.06 2.61
C TYR A 64 -3.99 10.42 1.19
N LEU A 65 -2.94 11.25 1.03
CA LEU A 65 -2.60 11.90 -0.24
C LEU A 65 -2.32 10.96 -1.43
N TYR A 66 -2.17 9.65 -1.23
CA TYR A 66 -2.03 8.69 -2.34
C TYR A 66 -2.76 7.34 -2.09
N SER A 67 -3.78 7.32 -1.23
CA SER A 67 -4.44 6.05 -0.86
C SER A 67 -5.24 5.42 -2.01
N SER A 68 -5.75 6.25 -2.94
CA SER A 68 -6.68 5.81 -3.97
C SER A 68 -6.01 5.60 -5.34
N GLY A 69 -5.00 6.40 -5.67
CA GLY A 69 -4.25 6.29 -6.93
C GLY A 69 -3.38 5.04 -7.02
N TRP A 70 -2.88 4.51 -5.90
CA TRP A 70 -2.25 3.19 -5.87
C TRP A 70 -3.18 2.09 -6.39
N HIS A 71 -4.41 2.03 -5.87
CA HIS A 71 -5.39 1.03 -6.29
C HIS A 71 -5.72 1.18 -7.78
N LYS A 72 -5.89 2.42 -8.25
CA LYS A 72 -6.14 2.72 -9.67
C LYS A 72 -4.96 2.30 -10.55
N ALA A 73 -3.72 2.57 -10.13
CA ALA A 73 -2.52 2.15 -10.86
C ALA A 73 -2.44 0.62 -10.96
N LEU A 74 -2.75 -0.10 -9.88
CA LEU A 74 -2.83 -1.57 -9.90
C LEU A 74 -3.93 -2.08 -10.84
N GLN A 75 -5.11 -1.46 -10.85
CA GLN A 75 -6.17 -1.81 -11.80
C GLN A 75 -5.68 -1.69 -13.25
N PHE A 76 -4.89 -0.66 -13.57
CA PHE A 76 -4.29 -0.52 -14.90
C PHE A 76 -3.16 -1.54 -15.17
N CYS A 77 -2.42 -1.96 -14.15
CA CYS A 77 -1.45 -3.05 -14.26
C CYS A 77 -2.10 -4.40 -14.60
N PHE A 78 -3.18 -4.74 -13.91
CA PHE A 78 -3.80 -6.07 -13.98
C PHE A 78 -4.99 -6.18 -14.95
N GLY A 79 -5.52 -5.05 -15.45
CA GLY A 79 -6.68 -5.02 -16.35
C GLY A 79 -6.45 -5.63 -17.74
N ASN A 80 -5.19 -5.87 -18.15
CA ASN A 80 -4.82 -6.49 -19.42
C ASN A 80 -3.97 -7.75 -19.19
N ALA A 81 -4.64 -8.89 -18.98
CA ALA A 81 -4.09 -10.15 -18.47
C ALA A 81 -3.21 -10.97 -19.45
N ALA A 82 -2.52 -10.33 -20.41
CA ALA A 82 -1.85 -11.05 -21.50
C ALA A 82 -0.36 -11.36 -21.27
N GLU A 83 0.30 -10.88 -20.21
CA GLU A 83 1.76 -11.02 -20.09
C GLU A 83 2.24 -11.65 -18.78
N SER A 84 3.23 -12.52 -18.92
CA SER A 84 3.87 -13.30 -17.86
C SER A 84 4.53 -12.38 -16.81
N PRO A 85 4.35 -12.66 -15.50
CA PRO A 85 4.89 -11.84 -14.41
C PRO A 85 6.40 -12.03 -14.17
N TYR A 86 7.16 -12.58 -15.12
CA TYR A 86 8.61 -12.78 -14.92
C TYR A 86 9.33 -11.43 -14.87
N VAL A 87 9.89 -11.11 -13.70
CA VAL A 87 10.73 -9.94 -13.45
C VAL A 87 12.15 -10.42 -13.21
N SER A 88 13.08 -9.98 -14.07
CA SER A 88 14.50 -10.15 -13.78
C SER A 88 14.86 -9.35 -12.53
N PRO A 89 15.56 -9.95 -11.54
CA PRO A 89 16.01 -9.23 -10.37
C PRO A 89 17.06 -8.19 -10.75
N LEU A 90 16.99 -7.02 -10.11
CA LEU A 90 17.94 -5.89 -10.19
C LEU A 90 18.17 -5.28 -11.59
N VAL A 91 17.27 -4.41 -12.03
CA VAL A 91 17.69 -3.19 -12.75
C VAL A 91 16.80 -2.03 -12.31
N THR A 92 17.31 -1.23 -11.36
CA THR A 92 16.80 0.11 -11.12
C THR A 92 17.07 0.96 -12.34
N ASP A 93 16.02 1.24 -13.09
CA ASP A 93 16.06 2.20 -14.16
C ASP A 93 15.51 3.52 -13.60
N SER A 94 16.37 4.54 -13.49
CA SER A 94 15.97 5.85 -12.97
C SER A 94 14.81 6.46 -13.76
N THR A 95 14.62 6.03 -15.01
CA THR A 95 13.46 6.40 -15.83
C THR A 95 12.16 5.75 -15.34
N LEU A 96 12.21 4.49 -14.87
CA LEU A 96 11.05 3.79 -14.30
C LEU A 96 10.63 4.37 -12.96
N ASP A 97 11.58 4.84 -12.15
CA ASP A 97 11.26 5.50 -10.88
C ASP A 97 10.50 6.81 -11.08
N ALA A 98 10.98 7.66 -11.99
CA ALA A 98 10.31 8.91 -12.35
C ALA A 98 8.92 8.65 -12.96
N TRP A 99 8.82 7.62 -13.82
CA TRP A 99 7.55 7.17 -14.37
C TRP A 99 6.57 6.73 -13.28
N ALA A 100 6.99 5.87 -12.35
CA ALA A 100 6.12 5.35 -11.29
C ALA A 100 5.61 6.48 -10.38
N ASP A 101 6.47 7.46 -10.07
CA ASP A 101 6.06 8.65 -9.32
C ASP A 101 4.99 9.47 -10.04
N GLN A 102 5.18 9.69 -11.34
CA GLN A 102 4.24 10.45 -12.16
C GLN A 102 2.91 9.72 -12.28
N VAL A 103 2.94 8.41 -12.56
CA VAL A 103 1.72 7.59 -12.71
C VAL A 103 0.91 7.55 -11.41
N LEU A 104 1.55 7.37 -10.25
CA LEU A 104 0.83 7.42 -8.98
C LEU A 104 0.16 8.78 -8.79
N LEU A 105 0.88 9.88 -9.00
CA LEU A 105 0.33 11.24 -8.89
C LEU A 105 -0.85 11.48 -9.84
N GLU A 106 -0.74 11.02 -11.09
CA GLU A 106 -1.82 11.13 -12.09
C GLU A 106 -3.03 10.27 -11.71
N CYS A 107 -2.81 9.04 -11.22
CA CYS A 107 -3.87 8.16 -10.75
C CYS A 107 -4.62 8.74 -9.55
N ASP A 108 -3.92 9.42 -8.63
CA ASP A 108 -4.55 10.08 -7.48
C ASP A 108 -5.40 11.26 -7.91
N ARG A 109 -4.89 12.11 -8.81
CA ARG A 109 -5.67 13.22 -9.39
C ARG A 109 -6.90 12.73 -10.14
N LEU A 110 -6.74 11.64 -10.90
CA LEU A 110 -7.84 11.01 -11.62
C LEU A 110 -8.91 10.49 -10.64
N THR A 111 -8.49 9.78 -9.59
CA THR A 111 -9.42 9.22 -8.61
C THR A 111 -10.14 10.32 -7.83
N ALA A 112 -9.47 11.44 -7.53
CA ALA A 112 -10.12 12.63 -6.96
C ALA A 112 -11.17 13.23 -7.92
N GLY A 113 -10.89 13.28 -9.22
CA GLY A 113 -11.86 13.70 -10.24
C GLY A 113 -13.08 12.78 -10.31
N GLU A 114 -12.86 11.46 -10.28
CA GLU A 114 -13.92 10.44 -10.25
C GLU A 114 -14.80 10.58 -9.00
N GLN A 115 -14.20 10.83 -7.83
CA GLN A 115 -14.94 11.11 -6.60
C GLN A 115 -15.81 12.36 -6.74
N VAL A 116 -15.27 13.47 -7.27
CA VAL A 116 -16.03 14.70 -7.50
C VAL A 116 -17.21 14.46 -8.45
N LEU A 117 -17.01 13.69 -9.53
CA LEU A 117 -18.09 13.33 -10.45
C LEU A 117 -19.20 12.55 -9.73
N ALA A 118 -18.84 11.49 -8.99
CA ALA A 118 -19.79 10.71 -8.20
C ALA A 118 -20.56 11.56 -7.17
N HIS A 119 -19.90 12.56 -6.57
CA HIS A 119 -20.54 13.50 -5.64
C HIS A 119 -21.56 14.42 -6.33
N CYS A 120 -21.30 14.77 -7.59
CA CYS A 120 -22.25 15.55 -8.38
C CYS A 120 -23.44 14.68 -8.82
N GLU A 121 -23.21 13.42 -9.18
CA GLU A 121 -24.25 12.47 -9.60
C GLU A 121 -25.23 12.15 -8.47
N THR A 122 -24.73 12.00 -7.24
CA THR A 122 -25.55 11.81 -6.04
C THR A 122 -26.27 13.10 -5.59
N GLY A 123 -25.98 14.25 -6.22
CA GLY A 123 -26.52 15.56 -5.86
C GLY A 123 -25.96 16.16 -4.58
N PHE A 124 -24.93 15.56 -3.99
CA PHE A 124 -24.23 16.10 -2.82
C PHE A 124 -23.46 17.38 -3.17
N MET A 125 -22.78 17.37 -4.31
CA MET A 125 -22.09 18.54 -4.89
C MET A 125 -22.86 19.11 -6.07
N ARG A 126 -22.68 20.40 -6.31
CA ARG A 126 -23.10 21.08 -7.54
C ARG A 126 -21.86 21.53 -8.30
N MET A 127 -22.00 21.54 -9.63
CA MET A 127 -20.91 21.84 -10.54
C MET A 127 -21.29 22.99 -11.46
N GLN A 128 -20.36 23.93 -11.59
CA GLN A 128 -20.38 24.96 -12.61
C GLN A 128 -19.13 24.85 -13.48
N GLN A 129 -19.32 24.95 -14.77
CA GLN A 129 -18.23 25.05 -15.72
C GLN A 129 -17.80 26.51 -15.80
N GLY A 130 -16.52 26.77 -15.54
CA GLY A 130 -15.92 28.08 -15.74
C GLY A 130 -15.32 28.19 -17.14
N GLY A 131 -14.42 27.26 -17.47
CA GLY A 131 -13.72 27.15 -18.76
C GLY A 131 -13.90 25.78 -19.41
N GLN A 132 -13.25 25.55 -20.55
CA GLN A 132 -13.45 24.30 -21.32
C GLN A 132 -13.04 23.04 -20.56
N LYS A 133 -12.03 23.13 -19.67
CA LYS A 133 -11.55 22.02 -18.82
C LYS A 133 -11.57 22.35 -17.32
N ASP A 134 -12.24 23.45 -16.95
CA ASP A 134 -12.24 23.97 -15.59
C ASP A 134 -13.64 23.92 -14.99
N PHE A 135 -13.74 23.23 -13.85
CA PHE A 135 -14.99 23.02 -13.13
C PHE A 135 -14.85 23.51 -11.70
N SER A 136 -15.79 24.36 -11.28
CA SER A 136 -15.96 24.78 -9.90
C SER A 136 -17.03 23.91 -9.27
N VAL A 137 -16.70 23.28 -8.13
CA VAL A 137 -17.63 22.43 -7.38
C VAL A 137 -17.80 22.92 -5.95
N TRP A 138 -19.00 22.78 -5.40
CA TRP A 138 -19.28 23.11 -4.01
C TRP A 138 -20.31 22.15 -3.43
N ILE A 139 -20.24 21.95 -2.11
CA ILE A 139 -21.19 21.16 -1.36
C ILE A 139 -22.54 21.89 -1.37
N ALA A 140 -23.58 21.22 -1.86
CA ALA A 140 -24.91 21.80 -1.97
C ALA A 140 -25.93 21.19 -0.99
N SER A 141 -25.58 20.06 -0.37
CA SER A 141 -26.39 19.40 0.65
C SER A 141 -25.69 19.42 2.00
N LYS A 142 -26.44 19.72 3.07
CA LYS A 142 -25.97 19.50 4.46
C LYS A 142 -26.08 18.05 4.91
N LYS A 143 -26.79 17.20 4.16
CA LYS A 143 -26.94 15.77 4.46
C LYS A 143 -25.87 14.98 3.72
N MET A 144 -25.05 14.30 4.50
CA MET A 144 -24.04 13.36 4.02
C MET A 144 -24.70 12.16 3.32
N PRO A 145 -24.17 11.69 2.18
CA PRO A 145 -24.65 10.48 1.51
C PRO A 145 -24.62 9.27 2.44
N THR A 146 -25.55 8.33 2.24
CA THR A 146 -25.67 7.13 3.08
C THR A 146 -24.39 6.29 3.08
N GLU A 147 -23.83 6.01 1.90
CA GLU A 147 -22.59 5.23 1.76
C GLU A 147 -21.43 5.84 2.55
N TRP A 148 -21.38 7.16 2.73
CA TRP A 148 -20.29 7.78 3.47
C TRP A 148 -20.51 7.68 4.97
N ARG A 149 -21.75 7.80 5.42
CA ARG A 149 -22.09 7.53 6.83
C ARG A 149 -21.72 6.09 7.18
N GLU A 150 -22.02 5.15 6.30
CA GLU A 150 -21.62 3.74 6.47
C GLU A 150 -20.08 3.58 6.51
N ARG A 151 -19.33 4.31 5.67
CA ARG A 151 -17.86 4.32 5.73
C ARG A 151 -17.34 4.90 7.03
N GLU A 152 -17.89 6.02 7.51
CA GLU A 152 -17.53 6.60 8.80
C GLU A 152 -17.85 5.65 9.95
N ASP A 153 -19.00 4.97 9.90
CA ASP A 153 -19.38 3.96 10.90
C ASP A 153 -18.38 2.78 10.88
N ILE A 154 -17.97 2.31 9.70
CA ILE A 154 -16.95 1.27 9.55
C ILE A 154 -15.60 1.76 10.09
N GLU A 155 -15.15 2.97 9.74
CA GLU A 155 -13.91 3.56 10.24
C GLU A 155 -13.92 3.70 11.76
N TRP A 156 -15.03 4.17 12.33
CA TRP A 156 -15.22 4.24 13.77
C TRP A 156 -15.10 2.84 14.40
N TRP A 157 -15.72 1.83 13.80
CA TRP A 157 -15.67 0.45 14.30
C TRP A 157 -14.26 -0.15 14.22
N MET A 158 -13.55 0.09 13.10
CA MET A 158 -12.15 -0.31 12.93
C MET A 158 -11.24 0.34 13.98
N ASN A 159 -11.44 1.64 14.24
CA ASN A 159 -10.70 2.36 15.29
C ASN A 159 -11.03 1.83 16.70
N ALA A 160 -12.27 1.45 16.96
CA ALA A 160 -12.67 0.86 18.23
C ALA A 160 -12.00 -0.52 18.44
N LEU A 161 -11.90 -1.35 17.39
CA LEU A 161 -11.18 -2.61 17.46
C LEU A 161 -9.67 -2.45 17.60
N ALA A 162 -9.07 -1.49 16.91
CA ALA A 162 -7.64 -1.20 17.05
C ALA A 162 -7.29 -0.88 18.52
N LYS A 163 -8.18 -0.18 19.24
CA LYS A 163 -8.02 0.11 20.67
C LYS A 163 -7.98 -1.13 21.56
N THR A 164 -8.58 -2.26 21.15
CA THR A 164 -8.50 -3.52 21.89
C THR A 164 -7.05 -4.01 22.03
N TYR A 165 -6.21 -3.72 21.04
CA TYR A 165 -4.81 -4.15 20.99
C TYR A 165 -3.82 -3.02 21.32
N GLU A 166 -4.30 -1.85 21.76
CA GLU A 166 -3.49 -0.67 22.02
C GLU A 166 -2.38 -0.94 23.04
N ARG A 167 -2.68 -1.69 24.09
CA ARG A 167 -1.69 -2.06 25.11
C ARG A 167 -0.55 -2.89 24.52
N GLU A 168 -0.88 -3.94 23.77
CA GLU A 168 0.12 -4.82 23.14
C GLU A 168 0.97 -4.02 22.13
N MET A 169 0.35 -3.08 21.41
CA MET A 169 1.06 -2.15 20.53
C MET A 169 2.01 -1.22 21.30
N GLN A 170 1.60 -0.70 22.46
CA GLN A 170 2.44 0.15 23.30
C GLN A 170 3.64 -0.62 23.88
N GLU A 171 3.45 -1.88 24.27
CA GLU A 171 4.54 -2.77 24.68
C GLU A 171 5.56 -2.94 23.55
N LEU A 172 5.12 -3.18 22.31
CA LEU A 172 6.01 -3.23 21.15
C LEU A 172 6.72 -1.90 20.85
N VAL A 173 6.09 -0.75 21.11
CA VAL A 173 6.74 0.56 20.94
C VAL A 173 7.90 0.73 21.92
N VAL A 174 7.75 0.25 23.16
CA VAL A 174 8.83 0.27 24.16
C VAL A 174 9.95 -0.70 23.78
N GLU A 175 9.59 -1.92 23.38
CA GLU A 175 10.56 -2.94 22.92
C GLU A 175 11.34 -2.48 21.68
N ASN A 176 10.71 -1.67 20.80
CA ASN A 176 11.30 -1.19 19.54
C ASN A 176 12.68 -0.54 19.74
N VAL A 177 12.91 0.18 20.83
CA VAL A 177 14.20 0.86 21.06
C VAL A 177 15.37 -0.14 21.08
N SER A 178 15.19 -1.28 21.76
CA SER A 178 16.21 -2.34 21.81
C SER A 178 16.33 -3.06 20.46
N ILE A 179 15.19 -3.33 19.82
CA ILE A 179 15.16 -4.01 18.51
C ILE A 179 15.86 -3.19 17.43
N GLN A 180 15.65 -1.87 17.38
CA GLN A 180 16.34 -0.98 16.43
C GLN A 180 17.85 -1.00 16.63
N GLN A 181 18.35 -0.98 17.87
CA GLN A 181 19.80 -1.08 18.13
C GLN A 181 20.40 -2.40 17.61
N GLN A 182 19.67 -3.51 17.77
CA GLN A 182 20.11 -4.80 17.25
C GLN A 182 20.02 -4.86 15.72
N LEU A 183 19.01 -4.22 15.13
CA LEU A 183 18.83 -4.13 13.69
C LEU A 183 19.90 -3.26 13.04
N ASP A 184 20.27 -2.14 13.66
CA ASP A 184 21.38 -1.26 13.22
C ASP A 184 22.71 -2.04 13.17
N ALA A 185 22.98 -2.85 14.20
CA ALA A 185 24.17 -3.69 14.24
C ALA A 185 24.17 -4.77 13.14
N PHE A 186 23.00 -5.35 12.85
CA PHE A 186 22.83 -6.29 11.75
C PHE A 186 23.02 -5.61 10.39
N ALA A 187 22.47 -4.40 10.22
CA ALA A 187 22.55 -3.62 8.99
C ALA A 187 24.00 -3.34 8.56
N SER A 188 24.93 -3.17 9.52
CA SER A 188 26.36 -2.98 9.23
C SER A 188 27.03 -4.15 8.52
N GLN A 189 26.44 -5.35 8.62
CA GLN A 189 26.98 -6.58 8.04
C GLN A 189 26.12 -7.10 6.88
N TRP A 190 24.94 -6.51 6.68
CA TRP A 190 24.00 -6.92 5.66
C TRP A 190 24.47 -6.48 4.26
N GLN A 191 24.21 -7.33 3.26
CA GLN A 191 24.50 -7.04 1.86
C GLN A 191 23.17 -6.83 1.13
N ALA A 192 23.07 -5.71 0.40
CA ALA A 192 21.83 -5.23 -0.21
C ALA A 192 21.26 -6.15 -1.31
N ASP A 193 22.07 -7.06 -1.85
CA ASP A 193 21.67 -8.07 -2.82
C ASP A 193 20.98 -9.30 -2.18
N VAL A 194 21.05 -9.43 -0.85
CA VAL A 194 20.40 -10.51 -0.10
C VAL A 194 18.98 -10.11 0.28
N THR A 195 18.00 -10.66 -0.43
CA THR A 195 16.57 -10.36 -0.25
C THR A 195 15.85 -11.28 0.73
N VAL A 196 16.35 -12.51 0.92
CA VAL A 196 15.86 -13.46 1.92
C VAL A 196 16.92 -13.63 2.99
N TYR A 197 16.61 -13.20 4.21
CA TYR A 197 17.57 -13.23 5.32
C TYR A 197 16.87 -13.51 6.66
N ARG A 198 17.61 -14.21 7.52
CA ARG A 198 17.29 -14.39 8.93
C ARG A 198 18.10 -13.40 9.75
N THR A 199 17.48 -12.91 10.80
CA THR A 199 18.15 -12.02 11.74
C THR A 199 18.36 -12.77 13.05
N LYS A 200 18.45 -12.07 14.17
CA LYS A 200 18.41 -12.70 15.48
C LYS A 200 16.95 -13.09 15.80
N GLN A 201 16.78 -14.17 16.56
CA GLN A 201 15.45 -14.66 16.94
C GLN A 201 14.60 -13.56 17.59
N GLU A 202 15.21 -12.70 18.42
CA GLU A 202 14.50 -11.61 19.09
C GLU A 202 13.93 -10.56 18.11
N ILE A 203 14.65 -10.27 17.02
CA ILE A 203 14.19 -9.35 15.97
C ILE A 203 13.07 -10.02 15.17
N ASP A 204 13.26 -11.29 14.80
CA ASP A 204 12.28 -12.05 14.02
C ASP A 204 10.95 -12.22 14.80
N ASP A 205 11.02 -12.55 16.10
CA ASP A 205 9.86 -12.67 17.00
C ASP A 205 9.13 -11.33 17.21
N TYR A 206 9.88 -10.22 17.31
CA TYR A 206 9.30 -8.88 17.41
C TYR A 206 8.44 -8.54 16.19
N TYR A 207 9.00 -8.68 14.98
CA TYR A 207 8.27 -8.36 13.76
C TYR A 207 7.14 -9.36 13.48
N MET A 208 7.28 -10.62 13.92
CA MET A 208 6.19 -11.58 13.91
C MET A 208 5.00 -11.11 14.77
N ARG A 209 5.25 -10.76 16.03
CA ARG A 209 4.23 -10.21 16.94
C ARG A 209 3.59 -8.95 16.36
N LEU A 210 4.39 -8.05 15.81
CA LEU A 210 3.90 -6.83 15.17
C LEU A 210 2.97 -7.15 13.99
N GLY A 211 3.36 -8.06 13.11
CA GLY A 211 2.54 -8.52 11.99
C GLY A 211 1.21 -9.12 12.44
N MET A 212 1.22 -9.96 13.47
CA MET A 212 0.01 -10.55 14.05
C MET A 212 -0.94 -9.48 14.61
N LEU A 213 -0.42 -8.48 15.33
CA LEU A 213 -1.24 -7.37 15.84
C LEU A 213 -1.86 -6.55 14.71
N ARG A 214 -1.10 -6.31 13.62
CA ARG A 214 -1.62 -5.63 12.44
C ARG A 214 -2.79 -6.39 11.83
N VAL A 215 -2.67 -7.70 11.64
CA VAL A 215 -3.78 -8.53 11.13
C VAL A 215 -4.98 -8.52 12.07
N LYS A 216 -4.76 -8.66 13.39
CA LYS A 216 -5.84 -8.58 14.40
C LYS A 216 -6.58 -7.24 14.38
N SER A 217 -5.88 -6.15 14.06
CA SER A 217 -6.48 -4.82 13.92
C SER A 217 -7.29 -4.63 12.61
N MET A 218 -7.15 -5.53 11.63
CA MET A 218 -7.88 -5.49 10.35
C MET A 218 -9.28 -6.13 10.49
N ALA A 219 -10.17 -5.43 11.19
CA ALA A 219 -11.54 -5.82 11.53
C ALA A 219 -12.39 -6.50 10.45
N CYS A 220 -12.24 -6.10 9.18
CA CYS A 220 -13.27 -6.37 8.16
C CYS A 220 -12.97 -7.56 7.24
N HIS A 221 -11.83 -8.24 7.39
CA HIS A 221 -11.38 -9.15 6.33
C HIS A 221 -11.79 -10.60 6.55
N PHE A 222 -12.11 -11.03 7.77
CA PHE A 222 -12.43 -12.44 8.06
C PHE A 222 -13.52 -12.59 9.12
N LEU A 223 -14.79 -12.35 8.75
CA LEU A 223 -15.96 -12.71 9.57
C LEU A 223 -16.18 -14.23 9.69
N TYR A 224 -15.32 -15.02 9.06
CA TYR A 224 -15.38 -16.46 9.05
C TYR A 224 -14.67 -17.04 10.28
N PRO A 225 -15.20 -18.11 10.90
CA PRO A 225 -14.47 -18.87 11.90
C PRO A 225 -13.09 -19.32 11.40
N ALA A 226 -12.11 -19.38 12.29
CA ALA A 226 -10.70 -19.73 12.00
C ALA A 226 -10.56 -21.00 11.13
N GLN A 227 -11.37 -22.03 11.40
CA GLN A 227 -11.33 -23.32 10.71
C GLN A 227 -12.12 -23.36 9.39
N THR A 228 -12.73 -22.25 9.00
CA THR A 228 -13.45 -22.17 7.72
C THR A 228 -12.46 -22.30 6.57
N LEU A 229 -12.78 -23.17 5.61
CA LEU A 229 -11.97 -23.35 4.41
C LEU A 229 -12.39 -22.37 3.33
N ILE A 230 -11.43 -21.64 2.78
CA ILE A 230 -11.58 -20.78 1.60
C ILE A 230 -10.47 -21.19 0.63
N GLY A 231 -10.81 -21.53 -0.62
CA GLY A 231 -9.81 -21.90 -1.62
C GLY A 231 -8.92 -23.12 -1.26
N GLY A 232 -9.34 -23.95 -0.28
CA GLY A 232 -8.58 -25.11 0.20
C GLY A 232 -7.70 -24.86 1.43
N CYS A 233 -7.63 -23.63 1.93
CA CYS A 233 -6.86 -23.25 3.12
C CYS A 233 -7.78 -22.72 4.22
N THR A 234 -7.38 -22.84 5.48
CA THR A 234 -8.15 -22.26 6.60
C THR A 234 -8.00 -20.74 6.61
N VAL A 235 -9.04 -20.05 7.08
CA VAL A 235 -9.00 -18.61 7.34
C VAL A 235 -7.87 -18.25 8.31
N GLU A 236 -7.63 -19.11 9.31
CA GLU A 236 -6.48 -18.98 10.22
C GLU A 236 -5.15 -18.98 9.47
N LEU A 237 -4.95 -19.93 8.53
CA LEU A 237 -3.72 -19.99 7.75
C LEU A 237 -3.54 -18.74 6.88
N TYR A 238 -4.61 -18.22 6.25
CA TYR A 238 -4.53 -16.95 5.53
C TYR A 238 -4.12 -15.79 6.44
N GLY A 239 -4.73 -15.70 7.63
CA GLY A 239 -4.38 -14.69 8.62
C GLY A 239 -2.92 -14.79 9.05
N ASN A 240 -2.42 -16.00 9.28
CA ASN A 240 -1.04 -16.25 9.67
C ASN A 240 -0.04 -15.91 8.55
N VAL A 241 -0.31 -16.34 7.30
CA VAL A 241 0.51 -15.97 6.14
C VAL A 241 0.55 -14.44 5.99
N LEU A 242 -0.60 -13.77 6.09
CA LEU A 242 -0.67 -12.32 6.00
C LEU A 242 0.13 -11.63 7.14
N ALA A 243 0.07 -12.16 8.36
CA ALA A 243 0.82 -11.65 9.50
C ALA A 243 2.34 -11.76 9.28
N VAL A 244 2.81 -12.91 8.79
CA VAL A 244 4.24 -13.11 8.46
C VAL A 244 4.69 -12.14 7.38
N LEU A 245 3.92 -12.00 6.30
CA LEU A 245 4.25 -11.10 5.20
C LEU A 245 4.31 -9.63 5.65
N ILE A 246 3.35 -9.19 6.49
CA ILE A 246 3.38 -7.84 7.07
C ILE A 246 4.61 -7.67 7.97
N GLY A 247 4.90 -8.64 8.84
CA GLY A 247 6.08 -8.61 9.71
C GLY A 247 7.38 -8.50 8.92
N TRP A 248 7.54 -9.31 7.88
CA TRP A 248 8.70 -9.27 6.99
C TRP A 248 8.83 -7.95 6.24
N ALA A 249 7.73 -7.41 5.70
CA ALA A 249 7.75 -6.12 5.03
C ALA A 249 8.19 -4.99 5.96
N LEU A 250 7.68 -4.97 7.20
CA LEU A 250 8.06 -3.98 8.21
C LEU A 250 9.52 -4.14 8.64
N LYS A 251 9.98 -5.38 8.88
CA LYS A 251 11.39 -5.67 9.18
C LYS A 251 12.32 -5.20 8.07
N HIS A 252 11.93 -5.47 6.83
CA HIS A 252 12.71 -5.10 5.66
C HIS A 252 12.81 -3.59 5.51
N LEU A 253 11.70 -2.88 5.69
CA LEU A 253 11.66 -1.42 5.67
C LEU A 253 12.65 -0.80 6.67
N ASP A 254 12.62 -1.26 7.92
CA ASP A 254 13.47 -0.74 8.97
C ASP A 254 14.94 -1.13 8.76
N LEU A 255 15.21 -2.34 8.23
CA LEU A 255 16.56 -2.74 7.85
C LEU A 255 17.13 -1.85 6.74
N CYS A 256 16.35 -1.59 5.68
CA CYS A 256 16.78 -0.73 4.59
C CYS A 256 17.04 0.71 5.08
N ARG A 257 16.23 1.22 6.02
CA ARG A 257 16.48 2.51 6.67
C ARG A 257 17.81 2.51 7.43
N ALA A 258 18.03 1.53 8.30
CA ALA A 258 19.27 1.39 9.06
C ALA A 258 20.49 1.28 8.14
N PHE A 259 20.37 0.52 7.06
CA PHE A 259 21.42 0.34 6.07
C PHE A 259 21.78 1.64 5.35
N VAL A 260 20.79 2.41 4.89
CA VAL A 260 21.02 3.66 4.15
C VAL A 260 21.63 4.76 5.02
N VAL A 261 21.33 4.78 6.33
CA VAL A 261 22.00 5.67 7.29
C VAL A 261 23.52 5.41 7.31
N GLN A 262 23.92 4.14 7.21
CA GLN A 262 25.34 3.74 7.20
C GLN A 262 25.97 3.81 5.80
N HIS A 263 25.16 3.71 4.75
CA HIS A 263 25.58 3.77 3.34
C HIS A 263 24.78 4.82 2.55
N PRO A 264 25.03 6.13 2.75
CA PRO A 264 24.23 7.20 2.14
C PRO A 264 24.28 7.25 0.61
N SER A 265 25.26 6.60 -0.01
CA SER A 265 25.36 6.46 -1.48
C SER A 265 24.38 5.43 -2.05
N CYS A 266 23.80 4.56 -1.21
CA CYS A 266 22.82 3.58 -1.64
C CYS A 266 21.41 4.21 -1.68
N PRO A 267 20.73 4.22 -2.84
CA PRO A 267 19.38 4.76 -2.92
C PRO A 267 18.37 3.82 -2.25
N LEU A 268 17.78 4.24 -1.12
CA LEU A 268 16.79 3.45 -0.36
C LEU A 268 15.71 2.83 -1.24
N ARG A 269 15.20 3.59 -2.21
CA ARG A 269 14.14 3.17 -3.13
C ARG A 269 14.48 1.89 -3.91
N ALA A 270 15.75 1.68 -4.22
CA ALA A 270 16.22 0.47 -4.90
C ALA A 270 16.02 -0.80 -4.07
N LEU A 271 15.93 -0.64 -2.75
CA LEU A 271 15.86 -1.75 -1.81
C LEU A 271 14.42 -2.12 -1.43
N LEU A 272 13.44 -1.22 -1.58
CA LEU A 272 12.13 -1.36 -0.93
C LEU A 272 11.21 -2.48 -1.46
N ALA A 273 11.34 -2.86 -2.73
CA ALA A 273 10.48 -3.88 -3.34
C ALA A 273 11.29 -4.95 -4.05
N PRO A 274 12.07 -5.76 -3.31
CA PRO A 274 12.83 -6.84 -3.91
C PRO A 274 11.86 -7.88 -4.48
N PRO A 275 11.97 -8.27 -5.77
CA PRO A 275 11.16 -9.35 -6.31
C PRO A 275 11.61 -10.68 -5.69
N HIS A 276 10.64 -11.50 -5.27
CA HIS A 276 10.88 -12.85 -4.78
C HIS A 276 10.36 -13.89 -5.78
N ALA A 277 11.12 -14.96 -5.97
CA ALA A 277 10.61 -16.14 -6.65
C ALA A 277 9.51 -16.78 -5.79
N ALA A 278 8.37 -17.11 -6.40
CA ALA A 278 7.22 -17.68 -5.68
C ALA A 278 7.58 -18.94 -4.89
N ALA A 279 8.38 -19.84 -5.46
CA ALA A 279 8.82 -21.07 -4.79
C ALA A 279 9.65 -20.79 -3.53
N ALA A 280 10.61 -19.85 -3.60
CA ALA A 280 11.43 -19.46 -2.46
C ALA A 280 10.60 -18.78 -1.36
N LEU A 281 9.60 -18.00 -1.75
CA LEU A 281 8.67 -17.37 -0.81
C LEU A 281 7.80 -18.42 -0.10
N ILE A 282 7.26 -19.39 -0.85
CA ILE A 282 6.44 -20.48 -0.30
C ILE A 282 7.26 -21.32 0.68
N GLU A 283 8.51 -21.67 0.34
CA GLU A 283 9.40 -22.42 1.22
C GLU A 283 9.70 -21.66 2.51
N ALA A 284 10.04 -20.37 2.41
CA ALA A 284 10.30 -19.54 3.58
C ALA A 284 9.05 -19.41 4.50
N LEU A 285 7.86 -19.25 3.90
CA LEU A 285 6.60 -19.19 4.65
C LEU A 285 6.27 -20.53 5.31
N SER A 286 6.50 -21.64 4.58
CA SER A 286 6.30 -23.02 5.06
C SER A 286 7.14 -23.30 6.28
N GLU A 287 8.43 -22.92 6.23
CA GLU A 287 9.35 -23.10 7.35
C GLU A 287 8.98 -22.21 8.55
N THR A 288 8.61 -20.95 8.30
CA THR A 288 8.28 -19.99 9.36
C THR A 288 6.97 -20.34 10.09
N LEU A 289 6.00 -20.87 9.36
CA LEU A 289 4.69 -21.25 9.90
C LEU A 289 4.65 -22.70 10.40
N GLY A 290 5.66 -23.51 10.08
CA GLY A 290 5.67 -24.94 10.41
C GLY A 290 4.57 -25.73 9.70
N VAL A 291 4.20 -25.33 8.48
CA VAL A 291 3.16 -25.98 7.67
C VAL A 291 3.75 -26.48 6.35
N GLU A 292 3.14 -27.49 5.73
CA GLU A 292 3.61 -27.99 4.43
C GLU A 292 3.49 -26.94 3.33
N SER A 293 4.47 -26.86 2.44
CA SER A 293 4.48 -25.89 1.33
C SER A 293 3.23 -25.97 0.45
N ALA A 294 2.70 -27.19 0.25
CA ALA A 294 1.46 -27.45 -0.50
C ALA A 294 0.21 -26.83 0.13
N ALA A 295 0.25 -26.50 1.43
CA ALA A 295 -0.84 -25.81 2.13
C ALA A 295 -0.80 -24.28 1.93
N ILE A 296 0.30 -23.72 1.43
CA ILE A 296 0.47 -22.27 1.17
C ILE A 296 0.31 -21.96 -0.32
N GLY A 297 0.91 -22.77 -1.19
CA GLY A 297 0.87 -22.58 -2.64
C GLY A 297 1.15 -23.88 -3.40
N ARG A 298 0.67 -23.95 -4.64
CA ARG A 298 0.97 -25.04 -5.59
C ARG A 298 1.89 -24.53 -6.70
#